data_AF-A0A4R4PDY5-F1
#
_entry.id   AF-A0A4R4PDY5-F1
#
_cell.length_a   1.000
_cell.length_b   1.000
_cell.length_c   1.000
_cell.angle_alpha   90.00
_cell.angle_beta   90.00
_cell.angle_gamma   90.00
#
_symmetry.space_group_name_H-M   'P 1'
#
loop_
_entity.id
_entity.type
_entity.pdbx_description
1 polymer ?
#
loop_
_entity_poly.entity_id
_entity_poly.type
_entity_poly.pdbx_seq_one_letter_code
_entity_poly.pdbx_strand_id
1 'polypeptide(L)'
;MPPFPADALDRSRSDGDLWVQIGADDPLVAVHALRMLQKAAAGTAEVRWMMSGFNRARGATDRPRTGRNLMGQIDGTGNPDPSEYDAEIFVADTTGPHAWMNGGSYAVVRRIRMLLDSWDRLPLARQERIIGRRKSDGAPLSGGTETTPPNLGAVGPDGALAIAGDAHVRVAAPSSNGGATMLRRGFSYHDGLRPDGAPDAGLLFVAWQADPTTGFIQVQRKLDGADGLTRFPRHESSAIFAVPGGADSGGYVGQSLLEA
;
A
#
# COMPACT_ATOMS: atom_id res chain seq x y z
N MET A 1 -0.53 -12.64 9.55
CA MET A 1 -1.69 -11.75 9.31
C MET A 1 -2.96 -12.46 9.79
N PRO A 2 -3.88 -11.82 10.53
CA PRO A 2 -5.16 -12.46 10.82
C PRO A 2 -5.97 -12.70 9.53
N PRO A 3 -6.87 -13.69 9.49
CA PRO A 3 -7.78 -13.86 8.37
C PRO A 3 -8.78 -12.69 8.33
N PHE A 4 -9.04 -12.19 7.13
CA PHE A 4 -9.96 -11.11 6.84
C PHE A 4 -11.16 -11.66 6.03
N PRO A 5 -12.43 -11.36 6.39
CA PRO A 5 -13.58 -11.91 5.66
C PRO A 5 -13.58 -11.67 4.14
N ALA A 6 -12.97 -10.58 3.66
CA ALA A 6 -12.90 -10.25 2.24
C ALA A 6 -11.74 -10.93 1.48
N ASP A 7 -10.95 -11.76 2.16
CA ASP A 7 -9.77 -12.41 1.57
C ASP A 7 -10.13 -13.48 0.54
N ALA A 8 -9.40 -13.47 -0.58
CA ALA A 8 -9.39 -14.52 -1.60
C ALA A 8 -7.94 -14.91 -1.91
N LEU A 9 -7.14 -15.15 -0.86
CA LEU A 9 -5.69 -15.30 -0.96
C LEU A 9 -5.28 -16.61 -1.65
N ASP A 10 -4.41 -16.48 -2.65
CA ASP A 10 -3.64 -17.59 -3.21
C ASP A 10 -2.39 -17.82 -2.34
N ARG A 11 -2.37 -18.95 -1.64
CA ARG A 11 -1.26 -19.33 -0.75
C ARG A 11 0.06 -19.52 -1.48
N SER A 12 0.03 -19.94 -2.75
CA SER A 12 1.26 -20.14 -3.54
C SER A 12 1.96 -18.80 -3.85
N ARG A 13 1.19 -17.70 -3.86
CA ARG A 13 1.67 -16.34 -4.12
C ARG A 13 1.70 -15.47 -2.86
N SER A 14 1.63 -16.08 -1.68
CA SER A 14 1.58 -15.42 -0.37
C SER A 14 2.75 -15.86 0.50
N ASP A 15 3.00 -15.11 1.57
CA ASP A 15 4.07 -15.35 2.56
C ASP A 15 5.46 -15.47 1.90
N GLY A 16 6.37 -16.25 2.49
CA GLY A 16 7.75 -16.43 2.03
C GLY A 16 8.75 -16.18 3.17
N ASP A 17 9.91 -16.82 3.11
CA ASP A 17 10.93 -16.69 4.16
C ASP A 17 11.75 -15.39 4.01
N LEU A 18 11.98 -14.97 2.77
CA LEU A 18 12.71 -13.77 2.40
C LEU A 18 11.90 -12.95 1.38
N TRP A 19 12.08 -11.63 1.42
CA TRP A 19 11.47 -10.71 0.47
C TRP A 19 12.44 -9.65 0.00
N VAL A 20 12.35 -9.31 -1.28
CA VAL A 20 13.16 -8.30 -1.93
C VAL A 20 12.25 -7.39 -2.72
N GLN A 21 12.33 -6.08 -2.46
CA GLN A 21 11.69 -5.05 -3.28
C GLN A 21 12.71 -4.39 -4.19
N ILE A 22 12.46 -4.40 -5.50
CA ILE A 22 13.30 -3.78 -6.51
C ILE A 22 12.47 -2.70 -7.21
N GLY A 23 13.01 -1.47 -7.28
CA GLY A 23 12.39 -0.37 -8.00
C GLY A 23 13.44 0.47 -8.72
N ALA A 24 13.14 0.87 -9.95
CA ALA A 24 13.95 1.79 -10.75
C ALA A 24 13.04 2.60 -11.68
N ASP A 25 13.52 3.75 -12.14
CA ASP A 25 12.82 4.58 -13.13
C ASP A 25 12.92 3.99 -14.56
N ASP A 26 13.88 3.08 -14.78
CA ASP A 26 14.08 2.37 -16.05
C ASP A 26 13.80 0.86 -15.87
N PRO A 27 12.95 0.25 -16.72
CA PRO A 27 12.59 -1.15 -16.59
C PRO A 27 13.74 -2.13 -16.89
N LEU A 28 14.69 -1.78 -17.76
CA LEU A 28 15.85 -2.63 -18.05
C LEU A 28 16.78 -2.69 -16.84
N VAL A 29 16.97 -1.56 -16.15
CA VAL A 29 17.72 -1.51 -14.88
C VAL A 29 17.06 -2.38 -13.82
N ALA A 30 15.73 -2.28 -13.66
CA ALA A 30 14.99 -3.09 -12.69
C ALA A 30 15.11 -4.60 -12.98
N VAL A 31 14.93 -5.01 -14.25
CA VAL A 31 15.04 -6.41 -14.66
C VAL A 31 16.47 -6.93 -14.54
N HIS A 32 17.47 -6.09 -14.82
CA HIS A 32 18.87 -6.47 -14.63
C HIS A 32 19.16 -6.75 -13.14
N ALA A 33 18.76 -5.85 -12.23
CA ALA A 33 18.94 -6.04 -10.79
C ALA A 33 18.25 -7.33 -10.29
N LEU A 34 17.01 -7.57 -10.73
CA LEU A 34 16.28 -8.81 -10.45
C LEU A 34 17.07 -10.04 -10.88
N ARG A 35 17.59 -10.05 -12.11
CA ARG A 35 18.35 -11.19 -12.64
C ARG A 35 19.64 -11.43 -11.86
N MET A 36 20.32 -10.37 -11.44
CA MET A 36 21.55 -10.48 -10.65
C MET A 36 21.29 -11.06 -9.26
N LEU A 37 20.24 -10.62 -8.57
CA LEU A 37 19.86 -11.16 -7.26
C LEU A 37 19.39 -12.62 -7.35
N GLN A 38 18.59 -12.96 -8.38
CA GLN A 38 18.18 -14.35 -8.61
C GLN A 38 19.40 -15.26 -8.84
N LYS A 39 20.40 -14.80 -9.60
CA LYS A 39 21.64 -15.56 -9.83
C LYS A 39 22.45 -15.73 -8.54
N ALA A 40 22.53 -14.69 -7.71
CA ALA A 40 23.24 -14.75 -6.43
C ALA A 40 22.59 -15.69 -5.41
N ALA A 41 21.27 -15.85 -5.46
CA ALA A 41 20.51 -16.75 -4.58
C ALA A 41 20.57 -18.24 -5.00
N ALA A 42 21.08 -18.54 -6.20
CA ALA A 42 21.07 -19.89 -6.75
C ALA A 42 21.79 -20.89 -5.84
N GLY A 43 21.12 -22.00 -5.51
CA GLY A 43 21.63 -23.03 -4.60
C GLY A 43 21.37 -22.77 -3.11
N THR A 44 20.89 -21.57 -2.74
CA THR A 44 20.58 -21.19 -1.36
C THR A 44 19.09 -20.91 -1.15
N ALA A 45 18.42 -20.30 -2.13
CA ALA A 45 16.99 -20.00 -2.07
C ALA A 45 16.31 -20.16 -3.43
N GLU A 46 15.00 -20.39 -3.42
CA GLU A 46 14.16 -20.50 -4.62
C GLU A 46 13.12 -19.39 -4.68
N VAL A 47 12.72 -19.00 -5.89
CA VAL A 47 11.67 -18.00 -6.08
C VAL A 47 10.31 -18.62 -5.74
N ARG A 48 9.72 -18.20 -4.63
CA ARG A 48 8.36 -18.59 -4.24
C ARG A 48 7.30 -17.91 -5.12
N TRP A 49 7.42 -16.61 -5.29
CA TRP A 49 6.57 -15.79 -6.14
C TRP A 49 7.30 -14.52 -6.59
N MET A 50 6.81 -13.93 -7.66
CA MET A 50 7.30 -12.66 -8.20
C MET A 50 6.12 -11.85 -8.71
N MET A 51 6.15 -10.54 -8.50
CA MET A 51 5.12 -9.62 -9.00
C MET A 51 5.81 -8.40 -9.59
N SER A 52 5.37 -8.01 -10.78
CA SER A 52 5.83 -6.80 -11.46
C SER A 52 4.78 -5.71 -11.30
N GLY A 53 5.26 -4.48 -11.12
CA GLY A 53 4.40 -3.32 -11.00
C GLY A 53 5.04 -2.10 -11.63
N PHE A 54 4.25 -1.05 -11.81
CA PHE A 54 4.65 0.20 -12.41
C PHE A 54 3.97 1.37 -11.71
N ASN A 55 4.59 2.54 -11.84
CA ASN A 55 4.03 3.83 -11.47
C ASN A 55 4.25 4.81 -12.62
N ARG A 56 3.75 6.04 -12.48
CA ARG A 56 3.97 7.11 -13.47
C ARG A 56 5.49 7.28 -13.73
N ALA A 57 5.88 7.30 -15.00
CA ALA A 57 7.26 7.58 -15.40
C ALA A 57 7.70 8.99 -15.00
N ARG A 58 8.99 9.13 -14.69
CA ARG A 58 9.60 10.44 -14.40
C ARG A 58 9.45 11.38 -15.60
N GLY A 59 9.05 12.63 -15.35
CA GLY A 59 8.84 13.63 -16.40
C GLY A 59 7.51 13.54 -17.15
N ALA A 60 6.63 12.58 -16.84
CA ALA A 60 5.32 12.45 -17.48
C ALA A 60 4.32 13.57 -17.12
N THR A 61 4.65 14.41 -16.14
CA THR A 61 3.87 15.59 -15.76
C THR A 61 4.75 16.84 -15.79
N ASP A 62 4.14 17.98 -16.07
CA ASP A 62 4.75 19.33 -16.11
C ASP A 62 5.52 19.70 -14.83
N ARG A 63 5.07 19.16 -13.69
CA ARG A 63 5.68 19.32 -12.37
C ARG A 63 5.50 18.05 -11.55
N PRO A 64 6.22 17.88 -10.42
CA PRO A 64 5.96 16.79 -9.48
C PRO A 64 4.50 16.82 -9.01
N ARG A 65 3.83 15.68 -9.10
CA ARG A 65 2.42 15.48 -8.72
C ARG A 65 2.25 14.10 -8.11
N THR A 66 1.35 13.97 -7.15
CA THR A 66 0.94 12.68 -6.59
C THR A 66 0.54 11.70 -7.69
N GLY A 67 0.83 10.41 -7.46
CA GLY A 67 0.55 9.32 -8.38
C GLY A 67 -0.96 9.13 -8.61
N ARG A 68 -1.30 8.38 -9.66
CA ARG A 68 -2.64 7.85 -9.86
C ARG A 68 -2.60 6.33 -9.91
N ASN A 69 -3.64 5.69 -9.39
CA ASN A 69 -3.84 4.25 -9.51
C ASN A 69 -4.73 3.90 -10.72
N LEU A 70 -4.95 2.60 -10.98
CA LEU A 70 -5.73 2.13 -12.13
C LEU A 70 -7.25 2.35 -12.02
N MET A 71 -7.77 2.66 -10.83
CA MET A 71 -9.13 3.19 -10.66
C MET A 71 -9.23 4.67 -11.05
N GLY A 72 -8.10 5.30 -11.42
CA GLY A 72 -7.99 6.70 -11.83
C GLY A 72 -7.97 7.68 -10.66
N GLN A 73 -7.82 7.23 -9.43
CA GLN A 73 -7.78 8.09 -8.23
C GLN A 73 -6.37 8.65 -8.03
N ILE A 74 -6.26 9.83 -7.41
CA ILE A 74 -4.98 10.31 -6.87
C ILE A 74 -4.66 9.49 -5.61
N ASP A 75 -3.47 8.91 -5.54
CA ASP A 75 -3.10 7.96 -4.50
C ASP A 75 -1.72 8.30 -3.91
N GLY A 76 -1.71 8.61 -2.61
CA GLY A 76 -0.51 8.98 -1.85
C GLY A 76 -0.67 10.21 -0.96
N THR A 77 -1.70 11.04 -1.19
CA THR A 77 -1.90 12.33 -0.51
C THR A 77 -1.89 12.28 1.03
N GLY A 78 -2.44 11.23 1.63
CA GLY A 78 -2.55 11.08 3.08
C GLY A 78 -1.46 10.20 3.71
N ASN A 79 -0.30 10.06 3.06
CA ASN A 79 0.84 9.41 3.71
C ASN A 79 1.46 10.33 4.77
N PRO A 80 2.11 9.77 5.81
CA PRO A 80 2.87 10.55 6.79
C PRO A 80 3.95 11.38 6.11
N ASP A 81 4.25 12.54 6.69
CA ASP A 81 5.39 13.35 6.27
C ASP A 81 6.71 12.64 6.63
N PRO A 82 7.78 12.76 5.82
CA PRO A 82 9.08 12.19 6.18
C PRO A 82 9.61 12.58 7.56
N SER A 83 9.24 13.76 8.07
CA SER A 83 9.58 14.19 9.43
C SER A 83 8.90 13.39 10.55
N GLU A 84 7.86 12.62 10.23
CA GLU A 84 7.12 11.76 11.16
C GLU A 84 7.61 10.30 11.14
N TYR A 85 8.50 9.93 10.20
CA TYR A 85 8.89 8.53 9.98
C TYR A 85 9.56 7.88 11.18
N ASP A 86 10.42 8.61 11.90
CA ASP A 86 11.09 8.08 13.10
C ASP A 86 10.10 7.73 14.21
N ALA A 87 8.97 8.43 14.28
CA ALA A 87 7.94 8.20 15.28
C ALA A 87 6.92 7.12 14.85
N GLU A 88 6.61 7.04 13.56
CA GLU A 88 5.46 6.28 13.06
C GLU A 88 5.83 5.04 12.23
N ILE A 89 6.98 5.07 11.55
CA ILE A 89 7.32 4.11 10.49
C ILE A 89 8.48 3.21 10.87
N PHE A 90 9.47 3.74 11.61
CA PHE A 90 10.65 2.99 12.02
C PHE A 90 10.50 2.41 13.42
N VAL A 91 11.09 1.23 13.62
CA VAL A 91 11.16 0.57 14.92
C VAL A 91 12.15 1.34 15.80
N ALA A 92 11.66 1.82 16.94
CA ALA A 92 12.47 2.51 17.93
C ALA A 92 13.56 1.60 18.51
N ASP A 93 14.65 2.22 18.97
CA ASP A 93 15.78 1.50 19.54
C ASP A 93 15.39 0.69 20.78
N THR A 94 15.68 -0.60 20.74
CA THR A 94 15.53 -1.52 21.87
C THR A 94 16.83 -2.27 22.15
N THR A 95 16.87 -2.97 23.28
CA THR A 95 17.97 -3.86 23.67
C THR A 95 17.49 -5.31 23.72
N GLY A 96 18.43 -6.26 23.74
CA GLY A 96 18.12 -7.69 23.81
C GLY A 96 17.83 -8.32 22.44
N PRO A 97 17.07 -9.45 22.39
CA PRO A 97 17.01 -10.33 21.22
C PRO A 97 16.32 -9.72 19.98
N HIS A 98 15.69 -8.56 20.12
CA HIS A 98 15.02 -7.85 19.02
C HIS A 98 15.78 -6.60 18.54
N ALA A 99 16.95 -6.30 19.11
CA ALA A 99 17.75 -5.13 18.74
C ALA A 99 18.19 -5.13 17.26
N TRP A 100 18.19 -6.28 16.59
CA TRP A 100 18.45 -6.39 15.16
C TRP A 100 17.42 -5.66 14.27
N MET A 101 16.25 -5.31 14.82
CA MET A 101 15.22 -4.53 14.15
C MET A 101 15.29 -3.02 14.42
N ASN A 102 16.22 -2.52 15.25
CA ASN A 102 16.37 -1.09 15.51
C ASN A 102 16.57 -0.31 14.18
N GLY A 103 15.80 0.76 13.99
CA GLY A 103 15.80 1.54 12.73
C GLY A 103 15.21 0.79 11.52
N GLY A 104 14.71 -0.43 11.70
CA GLY A 104 13.99 -1.20 10.69
C GLY A 104 12.52 -0.80 10.59
N SER A 105 11.75 -1.54 9.80
CA SER A 105 10.30 -1.36 9.65
C SER A 105 9.65 -2.69 9.27
N TYR A 106 8.33 -2.80 9.43
CA TYR A 106 7.58 -3.95 8.96
C TYR A 106 6.86 -3.59 7.66
N ALA A 107 7.03 -4.41 6.63
CA ALA A 107 6.35 -4.29 5.36
C ALA A 107 5.17 -5.26 5.28
N VAL A 108 3.96 -4.75 5.01
CA VAL A 108 2.81 -5.56 4.61
C VAL A 108 2.62 -5.44 3.11
N VAL A 109 2.62 -6.57 2.42
CA VAL A 109 2.45 -6.66 0.96
C VAL A 109 1.10 -7.31 0.67
N ARG A 110 0.28 -6.66 -0.14
CA ARG A 110 -1.01 -7.17 -0.59
C ARG A 110 -1.14 -7.01 -2.10
N ARG A 111 -1.41 -8.09 -2.81
CA ARG A 111 -1.88 -8.01 -4.20
C ARG A 111 -3.37 -7.78 -4.17
N ILE A 112 -3.79 -6.57 -4.53
CA ILE A 112 -5.18 -6.14 -4.51
C ILE A 112 -5.65 -5.97 -5.94
N ARG A 113 -6.44 -6.91 -6.45
CA ARG A 113 -7.06 -6.78 -7.77
C ARG A 113 -8.18 -5.76 -7.73
N MET A 114 -8.22 -4.88 -8.72
CA MET A 114 -9.30 -3.92 -8.91
C MET A 114 -10.32 -4.55 -9.85
N LEU A 115 -11.58 -4.64 -9.43
CA LEU A 115 -12.71 -5.10 -10.22
C LEU A 115 -13.17 -3.96 -11.17
N LEU A 116 -12.31 -3.64 -12.15
CA LEU A 116 -12.45 -2.47 -13.02
C LEU A 116 -13.78 -2.47 -13.80
N ASP A 117 -14.22 -3.62 -14.32
CA ASP A 117 -15.48 -3.72 -15.06
C ASP A 117 -16.70 -3.31 -14.23
N SER A 118 -16.67 -3.55 -12.92
CA SER A 118 -17.72 -3.13 -11.99
C SER A 118 -17.55 -1.67 -11.56
N TRP A 119 -16.30 -1.24 -11.36
CA TRP A 119 -15.97 0.12 -10.96
C TRP A 119 -16.32 1.15 -12.04
N ASP A 120 -15.99 0.87 -13.30
CA ASP A 120 -16.15 1.79 -14.42
C ASP A 120 -17.61 1.99 -14.84
N ARG A 121 -18.52 1.12 -14.41
CA ARG A 121 -19.97 1.29 -14.58
C ARG A 121 -20.57 2.32 -13.63
N LEU A 122 -19.86 2.72 -12.58
CA LEU A 122 -20.35 3.70 -11.63
C LEU A 122 -20.25 5.12 -12.21
N PRO A 123 -21.27 5.98 -12.01
CA PRO A 123 -21.14 7.40 -12.27
C PRO A 123 -19.99 8.00 -11.45
N LEU A 124 -19.30 9.00 -12.02
CA LEU A 124 -18.16 9.67 -11.36
C LEU A 124 -18.50 10.12 -9.93
N ALA A 125 -19.65 10.76 -9.72
CA ALA A 125 -20.08 11.21 -8.40
C ALA A 125 -20.20 10.05 -7.38
N ARG A 126 -20.56 8.84 -7.83
CA ARG A 126 -20.61 7.65 -6.96
C ARG A 126 -19.21 7.14 -6.63
N GLN A 127 -18.31 7.12 -7.61
CA GLN A 127 -16.90 6.77 -7.39
C GLN A 127 -16.25 7.71 -6.37
N GLU A 128 -16.43 9.03 -6.55
CA GLU A 128 -15.89 10.05 -5.63
C GLU A 128 -16.52 9.95 -4.24
N ARG A 129 -17.82 9.65 -4.14
CA ARG A 129 -18.49 9.43 -2.84
C ARG A 129 -17.96 8.21 -2.10
N ILE A 130 -17.67 7.12 -2.81
CA ILE A 130 -17.07 5.90 -2.23
C ILE A 130 -15.67 6.20 -1.68
N ILE A 131 -14.88 7.01 -2.39
CA ILE A 131 -13.53 7.36 -1.92
C ILE A 131 -13.57 8.44 -0.84
N GLY A 132 -14.43 9.45 -0.99
CA GLY A 132 -14.47 10.67 -0.18
C GLY A 132 -13.56 11.79 -0.71
N ARG A 133 -12.99 11.64 -1.90
CA ARG A 133 -12.16 12.64 -2.61
C ARG A 133 -12.54 12.72 -4.08
N ARG A 134 -12.34 13.88 -4.69
CA ARG A 134 -12.52 14.11 -6.13
C ARG A 134 -11.44 13.39 -6.93
N LYS A 135 -11.82 12.80 -8.07
CA LYS A 135 -10.83 12.18 -8.98
C LYS A 135 -10.06 13.23 -9.78
N SER A 136 -10.66 14.39 -10.05
CA SER A 136 -10.02 15.44 -10.85
C SER A 136 -8.74 15.98 -10.20
N ASP A 137 -8.81 16.34 -8.92
CA ASP A 137 -7.77 17.07 -8.20
C ASP A 137 -7.43 16.48 -6.82
N GLY A 138 -8.06 15.38 -6.41
CA GLY A 138 -7.77 14.70 -5.14
C GLY A 138 -8.28 15.41 -3.90
N ALA A 139 -8.95 16.55 -4.02
CA ALA A 139 -9.46 17.27 -2.86
C ALA A 139 -10.56 16.47 -2.14
N PRO A 140 -10.68 16.59 -0.82
CA PRO A 140 -11.77 15.94 -0.09
C PRO A 140 -13.12 16.52 -0.53
N LEU A 141 -14.17 15.69 -0.44
CA LEU A 141 -15.53 16.15 -0.76
C LEU A 141 -16.05 17.23 0.20
N SER A 142 -15.37 17.44 1.34
CA SER A 142 -15.59 18.56 2.24
C SER A 142 -15.05 19.91 1.73
N GLY A 143 -14.35 19.96 0.59
CA GLY A 143 -13.84 21.19 -0.04
C GLY A 143 -12.31 21.36 0.03
N GLY A 144 -11.80 22.36 -0.69
CA GLY A 144 -10.37 22.69 -0.75
C GLY A 144 -9.61 22.04 -1.92
N THR A 145 -8.32 21.78 -1.69
CA THR A 145 -7.35 21.20 -2.63
C THR A 145 -6.92 19.79 -2.18
N GLU A 146 -6.07 19.13 -2.96
CA GLU A 146 -5.52 17.80 -2.64
C GLU A 146 -5.02 17.69 -1.18
N THR A 147 -4.19 18.65 -0.76
CA THR A 147 -3.54 18.68 0.56
C THR A 147 -4.43 19.24 1.67
N THR A 148 -5.66 19.64 1.37
CA THR A 148 -6.61 20.05 2.41
C THR A 148 -7.00 18.82 3.25
N PRO A 149 -6.88 18.88 4.59
CA PRO A 149 -7.33 17.80 5.46
C PRO A 149 -8.83 17.53 5.29
N PRO A 150 -9.28 16.26 5.20
CA PRO A 150 -10.70 15.94 5.12
C PRO A 150 -11.45 16.39 6.39
N ASN A 151 -12.45 17.26 6.24
CA ASN A 151 -13.33 17.62 7.34
C ASN A 151 -14.45 16.56 7.46
N LEU A 152 -14.24 15.60 8.35
CA LEU A 152 -15.15 14.48 8.58
C LEU A 152 -16.50 14.87 9.20
N GLY A 153 -16.63 16.08 9.75
CA GLY A 153 -17.88 16.62 10.29
C GLY A 153 -18.64 17.54 9.33
N ALA A 154 -18.08 17.83 8.15
CA ALA A 154 -18.73 18.70 7.18
C ALA A 154 -20.04 18.08 6.66
N VAL A 155 -21.09 18.88 6.61
CA VAL A 155 -22.40 18.52 6.05
C VAL A 155 -22.63 19.26 4.73
N GLY A 156 -23.26 18.57 3.78
CA GLY A 156 -23.67 19.14 2.50
C GLY A 156 -24.97 19.93 2.60
N PRO A 157 -25.41 20.57 1.50
CA PRO A 157 -26.67 21.31 1.45
C PRO A 157 -27.92 20.47 1.72
N ASP A 158 -27.84 19.15 1.52
CA ASP A 158 -28.89 18.17 1.79
C ASP A 158 -28.93 17.70 3.25
N GLY A 159 -28.06 18.25 4.11
CA GLY A 159 -27.93 17.86 5.52
C GLY A 159 -27.19 16.54 5.75
N ALA A 160 -26.77 15.84 4.70
CA ALA A 160 -25.97 14.62 4.81
C ALA A 160 -24.48 14.96 4.99
N LEU A 161 -23.68 14.00 5.48
CA LEU A 161 -22.23 14.18 5.54
C LEU A 161 -21.65 14.37 4.13
N ALA A 162 -20.84 15.42 3.95
CA ALA A 162 -20.16 15.71 2.68
C ALA A 162 -19.22 14.56 2.27
N ILE A 163 -18.56 13.95 3.26
CA ILE A 163 -17.82 12.69 3.11
C ILE A 163 -18.68 11.58 3.71
N ALA A 164 -19.11 10.59 2.93
CA ALA A 164 -20.01 9.54 3.41
C ALA A 164 -19.43 8.77 4.61
N GLY A 165 -20.30 8.20 5.45
CA GLY A 165 -19.91 7.43 6.64
C GLY A 165 -19.07 6.18 6.32
N ASP A 166 -19.29 5.60 5.14
CA ASP A 166 -18.59 4.45 4.57
C ASP A 166 -17.50 4.86 3.56
N ALA A 167 -17.17 6.16 3.43
CA ALA A 167 -16.16 6.60 2.48
C ALA A 167 -14.75 6.10 2.89
N HIS A 168 -14.00 5.57 1.93
CA HIS A 168 -12.70 4.95 2.17
C HIS A 168 -11.74 5.85 2.99
N VAL A 169 -11.59 7.13 2.61
CA VAL A 169 -10.71 8.06 3.35
C VAL A 169 -11.16 8.31 4.79
N ARG A 170 -12.45 8.23 5.08
CA ARG A 170 -12.97 8.35 6.45
C ARG A 170 -12.63 7.09 7.24
N VAL A 171 -12.94 5.92 6.68
CA VAL A 171 -12.78 4.64 7.37
C VAL A 171 -11.30 4.36 7.63
N ALA A 172 -10.42 4.73 6.69
CA ALA A 172 -8.97 4.55 6.78
C ALA A 172 -8.23 5.62 7.60
N ALA A 173 -8.86 6.77 7.93
CA ALA A 173 -8.17 7.87 8.59
C ALA A 173 -7.59 7.48 9.96
N PRO A 174 -6.42 8.03 10.38
CA PRO A 174 -5.88 7.80 11.73
C PRO A 174 -6.86 8.17 12.85
N SER A 175 -7.61 9.26 12.68
CA SER A 175 -8.66 9.69 13.63
C SER A 175 -9.82 8.69 13.76
N SER A 176 -10.03 7.85 12.74
CA SER A 176 -10.98 6.74 12.78
C SER A 176 -10.37 5.45 13.35
N ASN A 177 -9.06 5.39 13.53
CA ASN A 177 -8.34 4.17 13.86
C ASN A 177 -7.37 4.41 15.02
N GLY A 178 -7.73 5.22 16.02
CA GLY A 178 -6.93 5.37 17.25
C GLY A 178 -5.49 5.84 17.00
N GLY A 179 -5.25 6.61 15.94
CA GLY A 179 -3.91 7.06 15.53
C GLY A 179 -3.16 6.10 14.61
N ALA A 180 -3.74 4.95 14.26
CA ALA A 180 -3.12 4.00 13.34
C ALA A 180 -2.73 4.67 12.01
N THR A 181 -1.46 4.51 11.66
CA THR A 181 -0.83 5.16 10.52
C THR A 181 0.06 4.15 9.79
N MET A 182 0.33 4.39 8.52
CA MET A 182 1.26 3.61 7.72
C MET A 182 1.70 4.42 6.50
N LEU A 183 2.94 4.23 6.08
CA LEU A 183 3.43 4.75 4.82
C LEU A 183 3.03 3.80 3.69
N ARG A 184 2.15 4.26 2.80
CA ARG A 184 1.71 3.47 1.63
C ARG A 184 2.63 3.78 0.44
N ARG A 185 3.37 2.77 -0.02
CA ARG A 185 4.32 2.88 -1.14
C ARG A 185 4.18 1.71 -2.10
N GLY A 186 3.00 1.63 -2.72
CA GLY A 186 2.66 0.57 -3.67
C GLY A 186 2.99 0.87 -5.13
N PHE A 187 2.65 -0.09 -5.97
CA PHE A 187 2.76 -0.03 -7.44
C PHE A 187 1.45 -0.48 -8.06
N SER A 188 1.04 0.12 -9.18
CA SER A 188 -0.01 -0.50 -10.00
C SER A 188 0.52 -1.76 -10.68
N TYR A 189 -0.35 -2.71 -11.04
CA TYR A 189 0.01 -3.86 -11.87
C TYR A 189 -1.05 -4.13 -12.93
N HIS A 190 -0.63 -4.76 -14.03
CA HIS A 190 -1.50 -5.30 -15.07
C HIS A 190 -0.80 -6.50 -15.72
N ASP A 191 -1.36 -7.69 -15.50
CA ASP A 191 -0.77 -8.97 -15.92
C ASP A 191 -1.59 -9.61 -17.07
N GLY A 192 -2.30 -8.79 -17.84
CA GLY A 192 -3.15 -9.22 -18.96
C GLY A 192 -4.61 -9.45 -18.55
N LEU A 193 -5.24 -10.44 -19.19
CA LEU A 193 -6.65 -10.79 -18.99
C LEU A 193 -6.77 -12.14 -18.30
N ARG A 194 -7.75 -12.26 -17.42
CA ARG A 194 -8.15 -13.52 -16.79
C ARG A 194 -8.96 -14.38 -17.77
N PRO A 195 -9.17 -15.68 -17.48
CA PRO A 195 -9.94 -16.57 -18.35
C PRO A 195 -11.37 -16.10 -18.67
N ASP A 196 -11.98 -15.29 -17.81
CA ASP A 196 -13.30 -14.69 -17.98
C ASP A 196 -13.27 -13.36 -18.78
N GLY A 197 -12.10 -12.94 -19.26
CA GLY A 197 -11.89 -11.70 -20.00
C GLY A 197 -11.72 -10.46 -19.13
N ALA A 198 -11.86 -10.56 -17.80
CA ALA A 198 -11.65 -9.43 -16.91
C ALA A 198 -10.14 -9.09 -16.81
N PRO A 199 -9.76 -7.81 -16.65
CA PRO A 199 -8.36 -7.45 -16.46
C PRO A 199 -7.80 -8.02 -15.15
N ASP A 200 -6.63 -8.66 -15.22
CA ASP A 200 -5.82 -8.96 -14.03
C ASP A 200 -4.97 -7.72 -13.70
N ALA A 201 -5.64 -6.70 -13.16
CA ALA A 201 -5.06 -5.40 -12.90
C ALA A 201 -5.43 -4.90 -11.51
N GLY A 202 -4.53 -4.14 -10.89
CA GLY A 202 -4.82 -3.53 -9.60
C GLY A 202 -3.62 -2.87 -8.95
N LEU A 203 -3.50 -3.05 -7.64
CA LEU A 203 -2.47 -2.44 -6.80
C LEU A 203 -1.66 -3.54 -6.08
N LEU A 204 -0.34 -3.51 -6.27
CA LEU A 204 0.62 -4.10 -5.34
C LEU A 204 0.76 -3.13 -4.18
N PHE A 205 -0.11 -3.28 -3.20
CA PHE A 205 -0.12 -2.44 -2.02
C PHE A 205 1.03 -2.85 -1.11
N VAL A 206 1.87 -1.89 -0.75
CA VAL A 206 2.95 -2.08 0.23
C VAL A 206 2.81 -1.00 1.29
N ALA A 207 2.59 -1.42 2.53
CA ALA A 207 2.50 -0.53 3.68
C ALA A 207 3.66 -0.77 4.64
N TRP A 208 4.29 0.32 5.05
CA TRP A 208 5.39 0.36 6.00
C TRP A 208 4.90 0.95 7.32
N GLN A 209 5.28 0.33 8.42
CA GLN A 209 4.91 0.75 9.77
C GLN A 209 5.86 0.16 10.81
N ALA A 210 5.98 0.82 11.96
CA ALA A 210 6.78 0.32 13.09
C ALA A 210 6.14 -0.91 13.77
N ASP A 211 4.80 -0.99 13.76
CA ASP A 211 4.04 -2.13 14.28
C ASP A 211 2.81 -2.41 13.41
N PRO A 212 2.76 -3.57 12.72
CA PRO A 212 1.62 -3.98 11.91
C PRO A 212 0.29 -4.09 12.67
N THR A 213 0.32 -4.34 13.98
CA THR A 213 -0.88 -4.53 14.81
C THR A 213 -1.60 -3.21 15.07
N THR A 214 -0.85 -2.11 15.19
CA THR A 214 -1.36 -0.75 15.37
C THR A 214 -1.35 0.07 14.07
N GLY A 215 -0.81 -0.46 12.97
CA GLY A 215 -0.90 0.10 11.61
C GLY A 215 -1.89 -0.66 10.73
N PHE A 216 -1.36 -1.44 9.79
CA PHE A 216 -2.14 -2.14 8.75
C PHE A 216 -3.30 -2.99 9.29
N ILE A 217 -3.06 -3.83 10.30
CA ILE A 217 -4.08 -4.79 10.78
C ILE A 217 -5.29 -4.06 11.34
N GLN A 218 -5.06 -3.00 12.12
CA GLN A 218 -6.12 -2.20 12.72
C GLN A 218 -6.99 -1.55 11.65
N VAL A 219 -6.36 -0.91 10.66
CA VAL A 219 -7.07 -0.25 9.56
C VAL A 219 -7.83 -1.27 8.70
N GLN A 220 -7.19 -2.36 8.27
CA GLN A 220 -7.82 -3.37 7.41
C GLN A 220 -9.04 -4.02 8.09
N ARG A 221 -8.98 -4.31 9.39
CA ARG A 221 -10.14 -4.83 10.15
C ARG A 221 -11.35 -3.89 10.05
N LYS A 222 -11.12 -2.58 10.08
CA LYS A 222 -12.17 -1.59 9.96
C LYS A 222 -12.70 -1.48 8.52
N LEU A 223 -11.81 -1.53 7.52
CA LEU A 223 -12.19 -1.52 6.11
C LEU A 223 -13.10 -2.70 5.75
N ASP A 224 -12.77 -3.90 6.22
CA ASP A 224 -13.57 -5.10 5.95
C ASP A 224 -15.03 -5.01 6.41
N GLY A 225 -15.30 -4.28 7.49
CA GLY A 225 -16.65 -4.16 8.07
C GLY A 225 -17.43 -2.91 7.65
N ALA A 226 -16.75 -1.84 7.24
CA ALA A 226 -17.38 -0.51 7.12
C ALA A 226 -17.08 0.24 5.81
N ASP A 227 -16.10 -0.20 5.01
CA ASP A 227 -15.68 0.55 3.82
C ASP A 227 -16.56 0.26 2.60
N GLY A 228 -17.08 1.32 2.00
CA GLY A 228 -17.85 1.28 0.77
C GLY A 228 -17.02 0.80 -0.42
N LEU A 229 -15.69 0.98 -0.39
CA LEU A 229 -14.77 0.55 -1.43
C LEU A 229 -14.60 -0.97 -1.47
N THR A 230 -14.66 -1.70 -0.35
CA THR A 230 -14.39 -3.15 -0.21
C THR A 230 -15.09 -4.07 -1.23
N ARG A 231 -16.14 -3.59 -1.90
CA ARG A 231 -16.83 -4.30 -3.00
C ARG A 231 -16.11 -4.30 -4.35
N PHE A 232 -15.10 -3.44 -4.52
CA PHE A 232 -14.41 -3.18 -5.79
C PHE A 232 -12.95 -3.64 -5.82
N PRO A 233 -12.23 -3.82 -4.71
CA PRO A 233 -11.00 -4.57 -4.66
C PRO A 233 -11.23 -6.02 -4.24
N ARG A 234 -10.29 -6.90 -4.59
CA ARG A 234 -10.17 -8.25 -4.04
C ARG A 234 -8.73 -8.49 -3.63
N HIS A 235 -8.51 -8.90 -2.39
CA HIS A 235 -7.19 -9.26 -1.89
C HIS A 235 -6.87 -10.70 -2.31
N GLU A 236 -5.87 -10.88 -3.19
CA GLU A 236 -5.54 -12.17 -3.81
C GLU A 236 -4.18 -12.72 -3.37
N SER A 237 -3.37 -11.93 -2.68
CA SER A 237 -2.15 -12.39 -2.01
C SER A 237 -1.81 -11.50 -0.83
N SER A 238 -1.12 -12.08 0.16
CA SER A 238 -0.69 -11.40 1.37
C SER A 238 0.69 -11.87 1.79
N ALA A 239 1.51 -10.96 2.29
CA ALA A 239 2.72 -11.31 3.01
C ALA A 239 3.07 -10.21 4.02
N ILE A 240 3.87 -10.56 5.03
CA ILE A 240 4.37 -9.64 6.03
C ILE A 240 5.86 -9.94 6.27
N PHE A 241 6.69 -8.91 6.27
CA PHE A 241 8.13 -9.05 6.39
C PHE A 241 8.68 -8.05 7.40
N ALA A 242 9.62 -8.52 8.23
CA ALA A 242 10.49 -7.65 9.01
C ALA A 242 11.63 -7.18 8.11
N VAL A 243 11.80 -5.87 8.00
CA VAL A 243 12.84 -5.25 7.17
C VAL A 243 13.81 -4.55 8.12
N PRO A 244 15.02 -5.10 8.34
CA PRO A 244 15.97 -4.52 9.28
C PRO A 244 16.47 -3.15 8.81
N GLY A 245 17.15 -2.44 9.71
CA GLY A 245 17.82 -1.18 9.38
C GLY A 245 18.85 -1.31 8.25
N GLY A 246 19.28 -0.16 7.72
CA GLY A 246 20.31 -0.10 6.70
C GLY A 246 21.62 -0.74 7.16
N ALA A 247 22.39 -1.29 6.21
CA ALA A 247 23.72 -1.83 6.51
C ALA A 247 24.72 -0.71 6.80
N ASP A 248 25.55 -0.90 7.82
CA ASP A 248 26.71 -0.05 8.07
C ASP A 248 27.76 -0.20 6.97
N SER A 249 28.65 0.78 6.87
CA SER A 249 29.78 0.73 5.95
C SER A 249 30.65 -0.52 6.22
N GLY A 250 30.71 -1.42 5.23
CA GLY A 250 31.47 -2.68 5.32
C GLY A 250 30.68 -3.86 5.87
N GLY A 251 29.44 -3.66 6.32
CA GLY A 251 28.51 -4.71 6.73
C GLY A 251 27.52 -5.11 5.63
N TYR A 252 26.52 -5.92 6.01
CA TYR A 252 25.41 -6.30 5.13
C TYR A 252 24.06 -6.23 5.86
N VAL A 253 22.98 -6.12 5.09
CA VAL A 253 21.61 -6.00 5.63
C VAL A 253 21.25 -7.26 6.43
N GLY A 254 20.83 -7.07 7.68
CA GLY A 254 20.45 -8.17 8.58
C GLY A 254 21.62 -8.87 9.29
N GLN A 255 22.84 -8.34 9.18
CA GLN A 255 24.02 -8.91 9.84
C GLN A 255 23.81 -9.17 11.34
N SER A 256 23.23 -8.21 12.06
CA SER A 256 22.95 -8.32 13.50
C SER A 256 21.95 -9.42 13.87
N LEU A 257 21.16 -9.92 12.92
CA LEU A 257 20.28 -11.08 13.13
C LEU A 257 21.00 -12.40 12.80
N LEU A 258 21.78 -12.42 11.71
CA LEU A 258 22.35 -13.65 11.17
C LEU A 258 23.64 -14.09 11.86
N GLU A 259 24.30 -13.19 12.60
CA GLU A 259 25.54 -13.45 13.35
C GLU A 259 25.35 -13.42 14.88
N ALA A 260 24.10 -13.25 15.35
CA ALA A 260 23.75 -13.23 16.78
C ALA A 260 23.84 -14.61 17.45
#